data_AF-A0A2V5SLC1-F1
#
_entry.id   AF-A0A2V5SLC1-F1
#
_cell.length_a   1.000
_cell.length_b   1.000
_cell.length_c   1.000
_cell.angle_alpha   90.00
_cell.angle_beta   90.00
_cell.angle_gamma   90.00
#
_symmetry.space_group_name_H-M   'P 1'
#
loop_
_entity.id
_entity.type
_entity.pdbx_description
1 polymer ?
#
loop_
_entity_poly.entity_id
_entity_poly.type
_entity_poly.pdbx_seq_one_letter_code
_entity_poly.pdbx_strand_id
1 'polypeptide(L)' 'MIISETDVIGRRTGEASPLLKARIAGVLYLIIIVTAGFAEGFVRDKLVVGSDAAATANNLLTHELLYRAA' A
#
# COMPACT_ATOMS: atom_id res chain seq x y z
N MET A 1 40.54 29.97 -16.29
CA MET A 1 39.16 29.48 -16.04
C MET A 1 39.30 28.30 -15.07
N ILE A 2 39.41 28.63 -13.79
CA ILE A 2 39.65 27.66 -12.71
C ILE A 2 38.28 27.21 -12.23
N ILE A 3 37.96 25.93 -12.39
CA ILE A 3 36.80 25.34 -11.75
C ILE A 3 37.20 25.16 -10.29
N SER A 4 36.65 25.99 -9.41
CA SER A 4 37.03 26.05 -8.01
C SER A 4 36.59 24.74 -7.35
N GLU A 5 37.54 24.07 -6.69
CA GLU A 5 37.35 22.84 -5.90
C GLU A 5 36.22 22.96 -4.84
N THR A 6 35.80 24.19 -4.55
CA THR A 6 34.69 24.56 -3.67
C THR A 6 33.29 24.32 -4.24
N ASP A 7 33.11 24.19 -5.56
CA ASP A 7 31.78 24.04 -6.18
C ASP A 7 31.22 22.61 -6.08
N VAL A 8 32.09 21.63 -5.82
CA VAL A 8 31.68 20.22 -5.64
C VAL A 8 31.13 19.97 -4.23
N ILE A 9 31.62 20.72 -3.23
CA ILE A 9 31.26 20.55 -1.81
C ILE A 9 29.87 21.15 -1.48
N GLY A 10 29.36 22.04 -2.33
CA GLY A 10 28.13 22.81 -2.10
C GLY A 10 26.82 22.17 -2.55
N ARG A 11 26.81 20.99 -3.20
CA ARG A 11 25.56 20.32 -3.60
C ARG A 11 25.03 19.40 -2.50
N ARG A 12 24.85 19.93 -1.29
CA ARG A 12 23.91 19.32 -0.33
C ARG A 12 22.54 19.85 -0.67
N THR A 13 21.93 19.19 -1.64
CA THR A 13 20.53 19.34 -2.03
C THR A 13 19.66 19.64 -0.81
N GLY A 14 18.97 20.78 -0.81
CA GLY A 14 17.85 21.08 0.09
C GLY A 14 16.64 20.17 -0.16
N GLU A 15 16.90 18.93 -0.55
CA GLU A 15 15.95 17.87 -0.77
C GLU A 15 15.89 17.03 0.50
N ALA A 16 14.68 16.66 0.93
CA ALA A 16 14.48 15.76 2.05
C ALA A 16 15.50 14.60 2.01
N SER A 17 16.16 14.37 3.15
CA SER A 17 17.22 13.35 3.29
C SER A 17 16.84 12.07 2.54
N PRO A 18 17.71 11.52 1.67
CA PRO A 18 17.41 10.31 0.91
C PRO A 18 16.88 9.16 1.79
N LEU A 19 17.35 9.08 3.03
CA LEU A 19 16.86 8.13 4.03
C LEU A 19 15.42 8.40 4.47
N LEU A 20 15.02 9.67 4.60
CA LEU A 20 13.63 10.04 4.90
C LEU A 20 12.69 9.62 3.77
N LYS A 21 13.09 9.85 2.51
CA LYS A 21 12.33 9.40 1.33
C LYS A 21 12.18 7.87 1.32
N ALA A 22 13.27 7.13 1.57
CA ALA A 22 13.24 5.67 1.64
C ALA A 22 12.33 5.14 2.77
N ARG A 23 12.34 5.77 3.95
CA ARG A 23 11.45 5.39 5.06
C ARG A 23 9.97 5.64 4.71
N ILE A 24 9.66 6.78 4.12
CA ILE A 24 8.28 7.09 3.69
C ILE A 24 7.82 6.08 2.63
N ALA A 25 8.65 5.81 1.62
CA ALA A 25 8.34 4.82 0.60
C ALA A 25 8.12 3.42 1.20
N GLY A 26 8.97 3.01 2.15
CA GLY A 26 8.81 1.74 2.86
C GLY A 26 7.51 1.65 3.65
N VAL A 27 7.14 2.69 4.40
CA VAL A 27 5.88 2.74 5.16
C VAL A 27 4.66 2.67 4.22
N LEU A 28 4.66 3.44 3.14
CA LEU A 28 3.59 3.40 2.15
C LEU A 28 3.46 2.00 1.52
N TYR A 29 4.58 1.34 1.24
CA TYR A 29 4.57 -0.01 0.68
C TYR A 29 4.01 -1.05 1.66
N LEU A 30 4.34 -0.94 2.96
CA LEU A 30 3.77 -1.80 3.99
C LEU A 30 2.25 -1.62 4.11
N ILE A 31 1.75 -0.38 4.04
CA ILE A 31 0.31 -0.11 4.05
C ILE A 31 -0.36 -0.84 2.87
N ILE A 32 0.19 -0.70 1.66
CA ILE A 32 -0.34 -1.35 0.46
C ILE A 32 -0.41 -2.87 0.65
N ILE A 33 0.66 -3.50 1.15
CA ILE A 33 0.69 -4.95 1.37
C ILE A 33 -0.38 -5.38 2.37
N VAL A 34 -0.53 -4.67 3.48
CA VAL A 34 -1.53 -4.99 4.51
C VAL A 34 -2.95 -4.83 3.96
N THR A 35 -3.22 -3.74 3.24
CA THR A 35 -4.53 -3.50 2.62
C THR A 35 -4.84 -4.53 1.54
N ALA A 36 -3.87 -4.87 0.68
CA ALA A 36 -4.02 -5.91 -0.34
C ALA A 36 -4.28 -7.28 0.29
N GLY A 37 -3.51 -7.64 1.33
CA GLY A 37 -3.72 -8.89 2.08
C GLY A 37 -5.08 -8.94 2.79
N PHE A 38 -5.59 -7.80 3.28
CA PHE A 38 -6.94 -7.72 3.84
C PHE A 38 -8.03 -7.93 2.78
N ALA A 39 -7.90 -7.26 1.62
CA ALA A 39 -8.85 -7.41 0.52
C ALA A 39 -8.85 -8.86 -0.04
N GLU A 40 -7.68 -9.45 -0.20
CA GLU A 40 -7.58 -10.79 -0.79
C GLU A 40 -7.87 -11.91 0.22
N GLY A 41 -7.37 -11.78 1.45
CA GLY A 41 -7.48 -12.81 2.48
C GLY A 41 -8.75 -12.75 3.32
N PHE A 42 -9.29 -11.56 3.62
CA PHE A 42 -10.45 -11.42 4.51
C PHE A 42 -11.75 -11.22 3.73
N VAL A 43 -11.77 -10.32 2.75
CA VAL A 43 -12.99 -10.03 1.98
C VAL A 43 -13.35 -11.20 1.08
N ARG A 44 -12.37 -11.74 0.35
CA ARG A 44 -12.60 -12.84 -0.60
C ARG A 44 -12.99 -14.14 0.10
N ASP A 45 -12.37 -14.46 1.23
CA ASP A 45 -12.67 -15.65 2.02
C ASP A 45 -14.04 -15.58 2.72
N LYS A 46 -14.45 -14.38 3.16
CA LYS A 46 -15.77 -14.16 3.76
C LYS A 46 -16.90 -14.12 2.72
N LEU A 47 -16.65 -13.56 1.54
CA LEU A 47 -17.68 -13.37 0.53
C LEU A 47 -17.80 -14.56 -0.43
N VAL A 48 -16.71 -15.27 -0.74
CA VAL A 48 -16.71 -16.30 -1.78
C VAL A 48 -16.54 -17.69 -1.16
N VAL A 49 -17.63 -18.45 -1.13
CA VAL A 49 -17.60 -19.88 -0.79
C VAL A 49 -17.47 -20.66 -2.10
N GLY A 50 -16.26 -21.15 -2.39
CA GLY A 50 -15.94 -21.81 -3.67
C GLY A 50 -16.77 -23.06 -3.99
N SER A 51 -17.52 -23.60 -3.03
CA SER A 51 -18.37 -24.79 -3.19
C SER A 51 -19.88 -24.51 -3.22
N ASP A 52 -20.33 -23.28 -2.95
CA ASP A 52 -21.77 -22.94 -2.87
C ASP A 52 -22.05 -21.47 -3.24
N ALA A 53 -22.66 -21.29 -4.41
CA ALA A 53 -23.05 -19.98 -4.93
C ALA A 53 -24.23 -19.34 -4.18
N ALA A 54 -25.14 -20.15 -3.62
CA ALA A 54 -26.26 -19.64 -2.81
C ALA A 54 -25.76 -19.15 -1.45
N ALA A 55 -24.81 -19.86 -0.84
CA ALA A 55 -24.12 -19.42 0.38
C ALA A 55 -23.31 -18.13 0.15
N THR A 56 -22.63 -18.01 -0.99
CA THR A 56 -21.94 -16.78 -1.41
C THR A 56 -22.90 -15.60 -1.54
N ALA A 57 -24.04 -15.78 -2.22
CA ALA A 57 -25.06 -14.74 -2.34
C ALA A 57 -25.64 -14.31 -0.98
N ASN A 58 -25.85 -15.27 -0.08
CA ASN A 58 -26.33 -14.98 1.28
C ASN A 58 -25.27 -14.21 2.09
N ASN A 59 -23.99 -14.58 2.00
CA ASN A 59 -22.90 -13.87 2.66
C ASN A 59 -22.73 -12.43 2.13
N LEU A 60 -22.93 -12.20 0.83
CA LEU A 60 -22.96 -10.87 0.21
C LEU A 60 -24.11 -10.00 0.72
N LEU A 61 -25.32 -10.58 0.83
CA LEU A 61 -26.48 -9.87 1.38
C LEU A 61 -26.34 -9.57 2.88
N THR A 62 -25.70 -10.48 3.63
CA THR A 62 -25.55 -10.36 5.08
C THR A 62 -24.37 -9.47 5.48
N HIS A 63 -23.34 -9.39 4.64
CA HIS A 63 -22.12 -8.60 4.87
C HIS A 63 -21.94 -7.50 3.82
N GLU A 64 -23.01 -6.77 3.51
CA GLU A 64 -23.00 -5.69 2.52
C GLU A 64 -21.91 -4.63 2.80
N LEU A 65 -21.67 -4.30 4.08
CA LEU A 65 -20.62 -3.37 4.49
C LEU A 65 -19.20 -3.86 4.15
N LEU A 66 -18.94 -5.17 4.19
CA LEU A 66 -17.63 -5.71 3.79
C LEU A 66 -17.45 -5.65 2.28
N TYR A 67 -18.52 -5.85 1.50
CA TYR A 67 -18.48 -5.67 0.05
C TYR A 67 -18.33 -4.20 -0.35
N ARG A 68 -18.97 -3.27 0.36
CA ARG A 68 -18.91 -1.83 0.06
C ARG A 68 -17.64 -1.14 0.56
N ALA A 69 -16.97 -1.68 1.58
CA ALA A 69 -15.75 -1.12 2.16
C ALA A 69 -14.47 -1.71 1.56
N ALA A 70 -14.58 -2.78 0.78
CA ALA A 70 -13.51 -3.35 -0.03
C ALA A 70 -13.41 -2.65 -1.38
#